data_AF-A0A8H6BX89-F1
#
_entry.id   AF-A0A8H6BX89-F1
#
_cell.length_a   1.000
_cell.length_b   1.000
_cell.length_c   1.000
_cell.angle_alpha   90.00
_cell.angle_beta   90.00
_cell.angle_gamma   90.00
#
_symmetry.space_group_name_H-M   'P 1'
#
loop_
_entity.id
_entity.type
_entity.pdbx_description
1 polymer ?
#
loop_
_entity_poly.entity_id
_entity_poly.type
_entity_poly.pdbx_seq_one_letter_code
_entity_poly.pdbx_strand_id
1 'polypeptide(L)'
;MSNNKSKTTSQLLKSKSPTPDATDRRSQKKKLVNLQDIDSILTQLETEDSQRDSKVRRVCNCMARRHPLFEFAPNCLNCGKIICTKEGLQPCSFCGSDIIPPKIVMPLSNC
;
A
#
# COMPACT_ATOMS: atom_id res chain seq x y z
N MET A 1 15.76 38.82 -30.86
CA MET A 1 16.47 37.56 -30.59
C MET A 1 16.39 37.29 -29.10
N SER A 2 15.83 36.17 -28.68
CA SER A 2 15.61 35.85 -27.24
C SER A 2 16.27 34.52 -26.92
N ASN A 3 17.34 34.56 -26.11
CA ASN A 3 18.21 33.40 -25.90
C ASN A 3 17.68 32.50 -24.76
N ASN A 4 17.67 31.19 -25.02
CA ASN A 4 17.41 30.17 -24.01
C ASN A 4 18.43 30.26 -22.85
N LYS A 5 17.95 30.15 -21.61
CA LYS A 5 18.80 30.09 -20.41
C LYS A 5 18.43 28.90 -19.53
N SER A 6 18.86 27.72 -19.95
CA SER A 6 18.75 26.48 -19.17
C SER A 6 19.51 26.60 -17.85
N LYS A 7 18.86 26.22 -16.74
CA LYS A 7 19.51 26.16 -15.42
C LYS A 7 20.38 24.90 -15.34
N THR A 8 21.63 25.05 -14.92
CA THR A 8 22.56 23.93 -14.78
C THR A 8 22.34 23.15 -13.48
N THR A 9 22.71 21.87 -13.47
CA THR A 9 22.46 20.91 -12.38
C THR A 9 23.02 21.36 -11.03
N SER A 10 24.11 22.13 -11.03
CA SER A 10 24.80 22.64 -9.85
C SER A 10 23.96 23.59 -8.98
N GLN A 11 22.87 24.16 -9.49
CA GLN A 11 22.05 25.15 -8.75
C GLN A 11 20.94 24.53 -7.88
N LEU A 12 20.67 23.22 -7.96
CA LEU A 12 19.62 22.58 -7.13
C LEU A 12 20.12 22.06 -5.77
N LEU A 13 21.43 22.05 -5.51
CA LEU A 13 22.05 21.34 -4.38
C LEU A 13 22.36 22.23 -3.15
N LYS A 14 21.79 23.44 -3.05
CA LYS A 14 22.14 24.40 -1.99
C LYS A 14 20.94 24.90 -1.17
N SER A 15 20.35 24.00 -0.38
CA SER A 15 19.56 24.38 0.81
C SER A 15 19.73 23.38 1.97
N LYS A 16 20.51 23.79 2.97
CA LYS A 16 20.81 23.13 4.26
C LYS A 16 21.45 24.22 5.14
N SER A 17 21.15 24.48 6.42
CA SER A 17 20.30 23.90 7.50
C SER A 17 20.04 25.07 8.54
N PRO A 18 19.63 24.94 9.83
CA PRO A 18 19.31 23.76 10.67
C PRO A 18 18.15 23.89 11.72
N THR A 19 17.97 22.85 12.54
CA THR A 19 17.38 22.79 13.92
C THR A 19 15.89 23.19 14.15
N PRO A 20 15.27 22.71 15.25
CA PRO A 20 15.25 21.32 15.72
C PRO A 20 13.83 20.87 16.13
N ASP A 21 13.37 19.70 15.66
CA ASP A 21 12.31 18.98 16.38
C ASP A 21 12.51 17.47 16.30
N ALA A 22 12.20 16.79 17.40
CA ALA A 22 12.57 15.42 17.65
C ALA A 22 11.39 14.47 17.37
N THR A 23 11.43 13.79 16.23
CA THR A 23 10.82 12.46 16.11
C THR A 23 11.90 11.44 15.76
N ASP A 24 12.44 10.84 16.82
CA ASP A 24 13.43 9.79 16.79
C ASP A 24 12.92 8.60 15.95
N ARG A 25 13.34 8.52 14.67
CA ARG A 25 13.24 7.29 13.88
C ARG A 25 14.26 6.28 14.36
N ARG A 26 14.11 5.88 15.63
CA ARG A 26 14.81 4.75 16.23
C ARG A 26 14.33 3.49 15.55
N SER A 27 14.97 3.15 14.43
CA SER A 27 15.08 1.76 14.02
C SER A 27 15.74 1.04 15.18
N GLN A 28 14.92 0.43 16.05
CA GLN A 28 15.40 -0.27 17.23
C GLN A 28 16.21 -1.46 16.74
N LYS A 29 17.52 -1.28 16.64
CA LYS A 29 18.48 -2.35 16.40
C LYS A 29 18.55 -3.18 17.70
N LYS A 30 17.50 -3.99 17.93
CA LYS A 30 17.40 -4.90 19.07
C LYS A 30 18.59 -5.84 19.00
N LYS A 31 19.51 -5.70 19.95
CA LYS A 31 20.75 -6.49 20.01
C LYS A 31 20.39 -7.80 20.69
N LEU A 32 20.28 -8.87 19.91
CA LEU A 32 19.93 -10.21 20.37
C LEU A 32 21.03 -10.76 21.28
N VAL A 33 20.64 -11.41 22.39
CA VAL A 33 21.60 -11.99 23.36
C VAL A 33 21.26 -13.45 23.70
N ASN A 34 20.03 -13.91 23.43
CA ASN A 34 19.59 -15.29 23.69
C ASN A 34 18.84 -15.88 22.48
N LEU A 35 18.87 -17.20 22.32
CA LEU A 35 18.14 -17.92 21.26
C LEU A 35 16.61 -17.78 21.44
N GLN A 36 16.12 -17.74 22.69
CA GLN A 36 14.70 -17.54 23.01
C GLN A 36 14.17 -16.17 22.53
N ASP A 37 15.04 -15.18 22.34
CA ASP A 37 14.67 -13.86 21.80
C ASP A 37 14.35 -13.93 20.29
N ILE A 38 14.80 -14.97 19.58
CA ILE A 38 14.66 -15.09 18.13
C ILE A 38 13.25 -15.59 17.78
N ASP A 39 12.81 -16.71 18.37
CA ASP A 39 11.51 -17.32 18.11
C ASP A 39 10.33 -16.43 18.54
N SER A 40 10.53 -15.69 19.65
CA SER A 40 9.55 -14.71 20.13
C SER A 40 9.44 -13.47 19.24
N ILE A 41 10.49 -13.10 18.51
CA ILE A 41 10.44 -12.03 17.49
C ILE A 41 9.81 -12.53 16.18
N LEU A 42 10.10 -13.77 15.76
CA LEU A 42 9.47 -14.40 14.58
C LEU A 42 7.94 -14.42 14.72
N THR A 43 7.43 -14.96 15.83
CA THR A 43 5.99 -15.02 16.11
C THR A 43 5.32 -13.63 16.25
N GLN A 44 6.05 -12.63 16.73
CA GLN A 44 5.58 -11.23 16.72
C GLN A 44 5.50 -10.65 15.30
N LEU A 45 6.46 -10.93 14.43
CA LEU A 45 6.47 -10.41 13.06
C LEU A 45 5.37 -11.04 12.19
N GLU A 46 5.14 -12.35 12.31
CA GLU A 46 4.07 -13.07 11.59
C GLU A 46 2.67 -12.55 11.96
N THR A 47 2.46 -12.22 13.25
CA THR A 47 1.19 -11.66 13.73
C THR A 47 1.00 -10.18 13.36
N GLU A 48 2.08 -9.39 13.34
CA GLU A 48 2.01 -7.98 12.95
C GLU A 48 1.82 -7.77 11.44
N ASP A 49 2.41 -8.59 10.56
CA ASP A 49 2.24 -8.46 9.11
C ASP A 49 0.81 -8.73 8.65
N SER A 50 0.09 -9.61 9.35
CA SER A 50 -1.35 -9.83 9.15
C SER A 50 -2.22 -8.58 9.43
N GLN A 51 -1.72 -7.63 10.24
CA GLN A 51 -2.47 -6.42 10.63
C GLN A 51 -2.06 -5.16 9.87
N ARG A 52 -0.84 -5.09 9.34
CA ARG A 52 -0.30 -3.87 8.70
C ARG A 52 -0.92 -3.56 7.33
N ASP A 53 -1.31 -4.59 6.56
CA ASP A 53 -1.79 -4.44 5.17
C ASP A 53 -3.33 -4.34 5.04
N SER A 54 -4.09 -4.59 6.11
CA SER A 54 -5.56 -4.45 6.10
C SER A 54 -6.05 -3.00 6.23
N LYS A 55 -5.21 -2.08 6.73
CA LYS A 55 -5.59 -0.69 7.02
C LYS A 55 -5.31 0.30 5.89
N VAL A 56 -4.46 -0.06 4.92
CA VAL A 56 -4.10 0.80 3.78
C VAL A 56 -4.84 0.33 2.52
N ARG A 57 -5.85 1.09 2.08
CA ARG A 57 -6.56 0.81 0.82
C ARG A 57 -5.58 0.83 -0.35
N ARG A 58 -5.44 -0.29 -1.08
CA ARG A 58 -4.47 -0.44 -2.18
C ARG A 58 -5.01 0.17 -3.47
N VAL A 59 -4.88 1.48 -3.63
CA VAL A 59 -5.39 2.22 -4.81
C VAL A 59 -4.52 1.99 -6.04
N CYS A 60 -5.13 1.64 -7.18
CA CYS A 60 -4.43 1.63 -8.48
C CYS A 60 -5.30 2.18 -9.63
N ASN A 61 -4.78 3.18 -10.33
CA ASN A 61 -5.48 3.82 -11.46
C ASN A 61 -4.98 3.30 -12.83
N CYS A 62 -4.48 2.06 -12.89
CA CYS A 62 -3.92 1.53 -14.14
C CYS A 62 -4.95 0.93 -15.11
N MET A 63 -6.19 0.69 -14.68
CA MET A 63 -7.28 0.11 -15.50
C MET A 63 -6.86 -1.16 -16.26
N ALA A 64 -6.15 -2.06 -15.57
CA ALA A 64 -5.54 -3.27 -16.13
C ALA A 64 -4.52 -3.07 -17.29
N ARG A 65 -4.04 -1.84 -17.54
CA ARG A 65 -3.04 -1.53 -18.58
C ARG A 65 -1.57 -1.71 -18.12
N ARG A 66 -1.34 -2.04 -16.85
CA ARG A 66 0.01 -2.24 -16.27
C ARG A 66 0.13 -3.50 -15.40
N HIS A 67 -0.94 -3.86 -14.71
CA HIS A 67 -1.08 -5.12 -13.99
C HIS A 67 -2.21 -5.92 -14.66
N PRO A 68 -2.23 -7.25 -14.58
CA PRO A 68 -3.32 -8.06 -15.12
C PRO A 68 -4.71 -7.62 -14.63
N LEU A 69 -5.72 -7.93 -15.45
CA LEU A 69 -7.13 -7.78 -15.08
C LEU A 69 -7.45 -8.66 -13.87
N PHE A 70 -8.30 -8.20 -12.96
CA PHE A 70 -8.71 -9.00 -11.83
C PHE A 70 -9.88 -9.92 -12.22
N GLU A 71 -9.59 -11.20 -12.50
CA GLU A 71 -10.54 -12.14 -13.11
C GLU A 71 -11.84 -12.35 -12.32
N PHE A 72 -11.77 -12.36 -10.99
CA PHE A 72 -12.95 -12.56 -10.11
C PHE A 72 -13.91 -11.37 -10.09
N ALA A 73 -13.43 -10.15 -10.34
CA ALA A 73 -14.23 -8.93 -10.35
C ALA A 73 -13.56 -7.90 -11.31
N PRO A 74 -13.70 -8.06 -12.63
CA PRO A 74 -12.96 -7.27 -13.62
C PRO A 74 -13.37 -5.79 -13.64
N ASN A 75 -14.58 -5.48 -13.17
CA ASN A 75 -15.09 -4.14 -12.98
C ASN A 75 -15.85 -3.99 -11.65
N CYS A 76 -15.97 -2.75 -11.16
CA CYS A 76 -16.91 -2.42 -10.10
C CYS A 76 -18.33 -2.33 -10.67
N LEU A 77 -19.26 -3.14 -10.15
CA LEU A 77 -20.65 -3.16 -10.61
C LEU A 77 -21.45 -1.88 -10.27
N ASN A 78 -20.96 -1.02 -9.35
CA ASN A 78 -21.62 0.24 -9.02
C ASN A 78 -21.16 1.43 -9.88
N CYS A 79 -19.91 1.45 -10.37
CA CYS A 79 -19.35 2.61 -11.07
C CYS A 79 -18.58 2.30 -12.36
N GLY A 80 -18.53 1.04 -12.80
CA GLY A 80 -17.87 0.60 -14.02
C GLY A 80 -16.33 0.61 -14.01
N LYS A 81 -15.68 1.04 -12.91
CA LYS A 81 -14.20 1.11 -12.85
C LYS A 81 -13.57 -0.27 -13.07
N ILE A 82 -12.65 -0.39 -14.03
CA ILE A 82 -11.87 -1.61 -14.28
C ILE A 82 -10.87 -1.85 -13.13
N ILE A 83 -10.90 -3.05 -12.56
CA ILE A 83 -10.08 -3.48 -11.42
C ILE A 83 -8.90 -4.31 -11.93
N CYS A 84 -7.70 -4.08 -11.39
CA CYS A 84 -6.51 -4.89 -11.67
C CYS A 84 -6.09 -5.69 -10.44
N THR A 85 -5.27 -6.72 -10.63
CA THR A 85 -4.81 -7.62 -9.54
C THR A 85 -4.13 -6.90 -8.38
N LYS A 86 -3.49 -5.74 -8.62
CA LYS A 86 -2.88 -4.90 -7.56
C LYS A 86 -3.91 -4.24 -6.63
N GLU A 87 -5.13 -4.01 -7.09
CA GLU A 87 -6.22 -3.56 -6.21
C GLU A 87 -6.88 -4.75 -5.53
N GLY A 88 -7.23 -5.78 -6.31
CA GLY A 88 -7.81 -7.02 -5.82
C GLY A 88 -9.08 -6.81 -4.97
N LEU A 89 -9.23 -7.65 -3.95
CA LEU A 89 -10.39 -7.67 -3.05
C LEU A 89 -10.35 -6.52 -2.03
N GLN A 90 -11.03 -5.43 -2.35
CA GLN A 90 -11.33 -4.33 -1.43
C GLN A 90 -12.55 -3.52 -1.94
N PRO A 91 -13.15 -2.63 -1.13
CA PRO A 91 -14.14 -1.69 -1.63
C PRO A 91 -13.56 -0.82 -2.74
N CYS A 92 -14.31 -0.61 -3.83
CA CYS A 92 -13.86 0.06 -5.03
C CYS A 92 -13.16 1.39 -4.72
N SER A 93 -11.92 1.56 -5.19
CA SER A 93 -11.12 2.75 -4.89
C SER A 93 -11.66 4.06 -5.49
N PHE A 94 -12.71 4.01 -6.31
CA PHE A 94 -13.37 5.17 -6.93
C PHE A 94 -14.67 5.54 -6.21
N CYS A 95 -15.62 4.61 -6.06
CA CYS A 95 -16.94 4.88 -5.46
C CYS A 95 -17.11 4.35 -4.03
N GLY A 96 -16.13 3.63 -3.47
CA GLY A 96 -16.16 3.09 -2.12
C GLY A 96 -17.07 1.87 -1.89
N SER A 97 -17.79 1.40 -2.90
CA SER A 97 -18.70 0.24 -2.81
C SER A 97 -17.98 -1.08 -2.94
N ASP A 98 -18.45 -2.13 -2.26
CA ASP A 98 -17.89 -3.47 -2.40
C ASP A 98 -17.98 -4.00 -3.84
N ILE A 99 -16.89 -4.58 -4.31
CA ILE A 99 -16.80 -5.11 -5.69
C ILE A 99 -17.42 -6.52 -5.81
N ILE A 100 -17.61 -7.22 -4.69
CA ILE A 100 -18.33 -8.50 -4.65
C ILE A 100 -19.73 -8.27 -4.07
N PRO A 101 -20.80 -8.58 -4.81
CA PRO A 101 -22.15 -8.48 -4.28
C PRO A 101 -22.39 -9.57 -3.21
N PRO A 102 -23.11 -9.26 -2.12
CA PRO A 102 -23.26 -10.15 -0.97
C PRO A 102 -23.98 -11.47 -1.28
N LYS A 103 -24.62 -11.60 -2.45
CA LYS A 103 -25.26 -12.86 -2.90
C LYS A 103 -24.26 -13.94 -3.33
N ILE A 104 -23.02 -13.56 -3.70
CA ILE A 104 -21.96 -14.50 -4.13
C ILE A 104 -21.16 -14.98 -2.93
N VAL A 105 -21.08 -14.17 -1.87
CA VAL A 105 -20.63 -14.64 -0.56
C VAL A 105 -21.71 -15.56 -0.03
N MET A 106 -21.60 -16.87 -0.33
CA MET A 106 -22.49 -17.86 0.26
C MET A 106 -22.47 -17.65 1.77
N PRO A 107 -23.62 -17.40 2.41
CA PRO A 107 -23.66 -17.44 3.85
C PRO A 107 -23.18 -18.83 4.25
N LEU A 108 -22.27 -18.90 5.22
CA LEU A 108 -22.06 -20.11 6.01
C LEU A 108 -23.30 -20.28 6.90
N SER A 109 -24.45 -20.54 6.27
CA SER A 109 -25.66 -21.01 6.94
C SER A 109 -25.36 -22.44 7.36
N ASN A 110 -25.18 -22.58 8.67
CA ASN A 110 -24.70 -23.73 9.44
C ASN A 110 -25.00 -25.12 8.87
N CYS A 111 -24.08 -26.04 9.18
CA CYS A 111 -24.22 -27.49 9.11
C CYS A 111 -25.57 -27.99 9.65
#